data_AF-A0A1Y1M7U2-F1
#
_entry.id   AF-A0A1Y1M7U2-F1
#
_cell.length_a   1.000
_cell.length_b   1.000
_cell.length_c   1.000
_cell.angle_alpha   90.00
_cell.angle_beta   90.00
_cell.angle_gamma   90.00
#
_symmetry.space_group_name_H-M   'P 1'
#
loop_
_entity.id
_entity.type
_entity.pdbx_description
1 polymer ?
#
loop_
_entity_poly.entity_id
_entity_poly.type
_entity_poly.pdbx_seq_one_letter_code
_entity_poly.pdbx_strand_id
1 'polypeptide(L)'
;MSTSETFTKEEVAEAQKFCDFLINLLENHSECLVYYLADTALLDWFGHTIKGPRNIVAYLKNNAGKCKHRFTNPNPVRKIGFRENHVIKLPRYGDSLVFY
;
A
#
# COMPACT_ATOMS: atom_id res chain seq x y z
N MET A 1 7.64 -23.22 8.84
CA MET A 1 6.69 -23.06 9.96
C MET A 1 6.44 -21.58 10.11
N SER A 2 5.27 -21.10 9.69
CA SER A 2 4.91 -19.68 9.80
C SER A 2 4.36 -19.46 11.19
N THR A 3 5.15 -18.86 12.08
CA THR A 3 4.65 -18.37 13.36
C THR A 3 3.52 -17.38 13.09
N SER A 4 2.32 -17.64 13.62
CA SER A 4 1.25 -16.64 13.66
C SER A 4 1.70 -15.53 14.59
N GLU A 5 2.44 -14.56 14.04
CA GLU A 5 2.89 -13.40 14.79
C GLU A 5 1.65 -12.66 15.30
N THR A 6 1.48 -12.65 16.61
CA THR A 6 0.34 -12.02 17.25
C THR A 6 0.75 -10.59 17.61
N PHE A 7 0.09 -9.62 16.99
CA PHE A 7 0.29 -8.21 17.28
C PHE A 7 -0.53 -7.79 18.50
N THR A 8 -0.06 -6.78 19.22
CA THR A 8 -0.81 -6.21 20.35
C THR A 8 -2.04 -5.46 19.85
N LYS A 9 -3.02 -5.23 20.73
CA LYS A 9 -4.21 -4.45 20.37
C LYS A 9 -3.84 -3.02 20.00
N GLU A 10 -2.81 -2.49 20.65
CA GLU A 10 -2.28 -1.15 20.44
C GLU A 10 -1.65 -1.03 19.05
N GLU A 11 -0.85 -2.02 18.63
CA GLU A 11 -0.24 -2.07 17.29
C GLU A 11 -1.31 -2.14 16.19
N VAL A 12 -2.38 -2.93 16.40
CA VAL A 12 -3.50 -3.01 15.46
C VAL A 12 -4.25 -1.68 15.39
N ALA A 13 -4.50 -1.03 16.53
CA ALA A 13 -5.16 0.26 16.57
C ALA A 13 -4.32 1.37 15.91
N GLU A 14 -3.00 1.33 16.06
CA GLU A 14 -2.08 2.27 15.41
C GLU A 14 -2.04 2.07 13.89
N ALA A 15 -2.02 0.83 13.42
CA ALA A 15 -2.10 0.52 11.99
C ALA A 15 -3.40 1.06 11.36
N GLN A 16 -4.55 0.90 12.03
CA GLN A 16 -5.81 1.47 11.57
C GLN A 16 -5.75 3.00 11.49
N LYS A 17 -5.27 3.66 12.55
CA LYS A 17 -5.11 5.13 12.57
C LYS A 17 -4.23 5.63 11.44
N PHE A 18 -3.11 4.94 11.19
CA PHE A 18 -2.21 5.28 10.10
C PHE A 18 -2.89 5.13 8.73
N CYS A 19 -3.64 4.04 8.53
CA CYS A 19 -4.39 3.82 7.29
C CYS A 19 -5.45 4.90 7.05
N ASP A 20 -6.21 5.29 8.07
CA ASP A 20 -7.22 6.34 7.97
C ASP A 20 -6.58 7.70 7.65
N PHE A 21 -5.47 8.02 8.32
CA PHE A 21 -4.65 9.20 8.03
C PHE A 21 -4.15 9.19 6.57
N LEU A 22 -3.59 8.07 6.10
CA LEU A 22 -3.02 7.96 4.76
C LEU A 22 -4.11 8.09 3.68
N ILE A 23 -5.28 7.49 3.88
CA ILE A 23 -6.43 7.68 2.98
C ILE A 23 -6.79 9.15 2.90
N ASN A 24 -7.00 9.80 4.05
CA ASN A 24 -7.38 11.21 4.08
C ASN A 24 -6.31 12.11 3.42
N LEU A 25 -5.04 11.81 3.64
CA LEU A 25 -3.92 12.50 3.02
C LEU A 25 -3.95 12.34 1.49
N LEU A 26 -4.15 11.13 0.98
CA LEU A 26 -4.14 10.86 -0.46
C LEU A 26 -5.38 11.43 -1.17
N GLU A 27 -6.54 11.38 -0.53
CA GLU A 27 -7.82 11.78 -1.14
C GLU A 27 -8.09 13.28 -1.03
N ASN A 28 -7.82 13.87 0.13
CA ASN A 28 -8.23 15.25 0.44
C ASN A 28 -7.07 16.23 0.51
N HIS A 29 -5.83 15.75 0.71
CA HIS A 29 -4.67 16.61 0.97
C HIS A 29 -3.40 16.14 0.23
N SER A 30 -3.56 15.64 -1.00
CA SER A 30 -2.46 15.00 -1.76
C SER A 30 -1.24 15.91 -1.97
N GLU A 31 -1.43 17.23 -1.97
CA GLU A 31 -0.37 18.24 -2.00
C GLU A 31 0.53 18.21 -0.76
N CYS A 32 0.01 17.81 0.40
CA CYS A 32 0.75 17.72 1.64
C CYS A 32 1.60 16.45 1.73
N LEU A 33 1.35 15.44 0.87
CA LEU A 33 2.07 14.17 0.90
C LEU A 33 3.60 14.34 0.80
N VAL A 34 4.07 15.37 0.09
CA VAL A 34 5.50 15.66 -0.06
C VAL A 34 6.22 15.84 1.28
N TYR A 35 5.54 16.35 2.31
CA TYR A 35 6.12 16.62 3.63
C TYR A 35 6.24 15.37 4.50
N TYR A 36 5.58 14.28 4.12
CA TYR A 36 5.58 13.01 4.85
C TYR A 36 6.47 11.95 4.18
N LEU A 37 7.18 12.31 3.12
CA LEU A 37 8.09 11.44 2.39
C LEU A 37 9.53 11.81 2.71
N ALA A 38 10.40 10.82 2.89
CA ALA A 38 11.83 11.03 2.96
C ALA A 38 12.39 11.52 1.61
N ASP A 39 13.53 12.21 1.63
CA ASP A 39 14.21 12.67 0.41
C ASP A 39 14.59 11.50 -0.53
N THR A 40 14.82 10.33 0.05
CA THR A 40 15.15 9.07 -0.64
C THR A 40 13.91 8.22 -0.95
N ALA A 41 12.70 8.75 -0.80
CA ALA A 41 11.48 8.00 -1.02
C ALA A 41 11.39 7.41 -2.44
N LEU A 42 10.91 6.17 -2.49
CA LEU A 42 10.64 5.41 -3.71
C LEU A 42 9.19 4.93 -3.66
N LEU A 43 8.48 5.09 -4.77
CA LEU A 43 7.18 4.47 -4.98
C LEU A 43 7.32 3.40 -6.05
N ASP A 44 7.06 2.14 -5.71
CA ASP A 44 6.85 1.09 -6.70
C ASP A 44 5.36 0.97 -6.99
N TRP A 45 4.97 1.36 -8.20
CA TRP A 45 3.59 1.32 -8.67
C TRP A 45 3.47 0.37 -9.85
N PHE A 46 3.05 -0.87 -9.58
CA PHE A 46 2.84 -1.93 -10.58
C PHE A 46 4.06 -2.18 -11.49
N GLY A 47 5.28 -2.22 -10.91
CA GLY A 47 6.52 -2.43 -11.67
C GLY A 47 7.10 -1.15 -12.27
N HIS A 48 6.46 -0.01 -12.04
CA HIS A 48 7.02 1.30 -12.35
C HIS A 48 7.54 1.98 -11.08
N THR A 49 8.86 2.16 -11.00
CA THR A 49 9.50 2.83 -9.86
C THR A 49 9.61 4.34 -10.09
N ILE A 50 8.95 5.12 -9.24
CA ILE A 50 9.06 6.58 -9.19
C ILE A 50 9.99 6.98 -8.05
N LYS A 51 10.99 7.80 -8.34
CA LYS A 51 12.00 8.24 -7.38
C LYS A 51 11.80 9.69 -6.96
N GLY A 52 11.88 9.92 -5.66
CA GLY A 52 11.89 11.25 -5.06
C GLY A 52 10.49 11.79 -4.77
N PRO A 53 10.34 12.54 -3.65
CA PRO A 53 9.03 12.88 -3.10
C PRO A 53 8.18 13.74 -4.05
N ARG A 54 8.78 14.71 -4.74
CA ARG A 54 8.05 15.58 -5.70
C ARG A 54 7.47 14.79 -6.87
N ASN A 55 8.23 13.84 -7.40
CA ASN A 55 7.79 13.00 -8.52
C ASN A 55 6.68 12.05 -8.09
N ILE A 56 6.79 11.48 -6.89
CA ILE A 56 5.76 10.61 -6.30
C ILE A 56 4.43 11.37 -6.17
N VAL A 57 4.44 12.58 -5.61
CA VAL A 57 3.23 13.40 -5.48
C VAL A 57 2.63 13.75 -6.84
N ALA A 58 3.46 14.20 -7.79
CA ALA A 58 2.99 14.50 -9.15
C ALA A 58 2.37 13.27 -9.83
N TYR A 59 3.00 12.10 -9.68
CA TYR A 59 2.51 10.86 -10.23
C TYR A 59 1.17 10.45 -9.63
N LEU A 60 1.05 10.48 -8.30
CA LEU A 60 -0.19 10.10 -7.61
C LEU A 60 -1.33 11.06 -7.92
N LYS A 61 -1.09 12.37 -8.04
CA LYS A 61 -2.13 13.32 -8.48
C LYS A 61 -2.70 12.98 -9.85
N ASN A 62 -1.84 12.58 -10.79
CA ASN A 62 -2.26 12.28 -12.16
C ASN A 62 -2.90 10.89 -12.31
N ASN A 63 -2.49 9.90 -11.50
CA ASN A 63 -2.88 8.50 -11.68
C ASN A 63 -3.81 7.95 -10.59
N ALA A 64 -3.76 8.51 -9.37
CA ALA A 64 -4.51 8.04 -8.20
C ALA A 64 -5.47 9.09 -7.61
N GLY A 65 -5.38 10.37 -8.03
CA GLY A 65 -6.17 11.49 -7.49
C GLY A 65 -7.68 11.43 -7.71
N LYS A 66 -8.21 10.35 -8.29
CA LYS A 66 -9.66 10.11 -8.46
C LYS A 66 -10.14 8.81 -7.81
N CYS A 67 -9.27 8.10 -7.11
CA CYS A 67 -9.60 6.83 -6.48
C CYS A 67 -10.11 7.04 -5.06
N LYS A 68 -11.23 6.41 -4.72
CA LYS A 68 -11.65 6.24 -3.32
C LYS A 68 -11.06 4.94 -2.80
N HIS A 69 -10.22 5.03 -1.79
CA HIS A 69 -9.53 3.94 -1.14
C HIS A 69 -10.40 3.39 -0.01
N ARG A 70 -10.42 2.06 0.11
CA ARG A 70 -11.05 1.39 1.24
C ARG A 70 -10.11 0.27 1.70
N PHE A 71 -9.44 0.48 2.81
CA PHE A 71 -8.72 -0.59 3.50
C PHE A 71 -9.72 -1.39 4.33
N THR A 72 -9.74 -2.72 4.16
CA THR A 72 -10.70 -3.59 4.86
C THR A 72 -10.12 -4.26 6.09
N ASN A 73 -8.81 -4.59 6.09
CA ASN A 73 -8.11 -5.26 7.18
C ASN A 73 -6.67 -4.73 7.31
N PRO A 74 -6.46 -3.48 7.75
CA PRO A 74 -5.13 -2.98 8.02
C PRO A 74 -4.53 -3.79 9.18
N ASN A 75 -3.31 -4.30 8.98
CA ASN A 75 -2.59 -5.05 9.97
C ASN A 75 -1.16 -4.51 10.07
N PRO A 76 -0.60 -4.41 11.28
CA PRO A 76 0.79 -4.01 11.47
C PRO A 76 1.74 -5.03 10.82
N VAL A 77 2.91 -4.55 10.41
CA VAL A 77 3.98 -5.39 9.85
C VAL A 77 5.31 -4.96 10.46
N ARG A 78 6.14 -5.92 10.89
CA ARG A 78 7.44 -5.62 11.52
C ARG A 78 8.46 -5.06 10.53
N LYS A 79 8.35 -5.42 9.25
CA LYS A 79 9.24 -4.99 8.19
C LYS A 79 8.46 -4.75 6.91
N ILE A 80 8.87 -3.73 6.16
CA ILE A 80 8.46 -3.56 4.77
C ILE A 80 9.13 -4.68 3.98
N GLY A 81 8.36 -5.71 3.62
CA GLY A 81 8.85 -6.76 2.74
C GLY A 81 9.01 -6.21 1.33
N PHE A 82 10.25 -6.12 0.84
CA PHE A 82 10.48 -5.90 -0.58
C PHE A 82 9.97 -7.12 -1.35
N ARG A 83 9.09 -6.88 -2.32
CA ARG A 83 8.38 -7.89 -3.13
C ARG A 83 9.28 -8.62 -4.15
N GLU A 84 10.57 -8.81 -3.90
CA GLU A 84 11.44 -9.52 -4.86
C GLU A 84 10.99 -10.98 -5.09
N ASN A 85 10.19 -11.57 -4.19
CA ASN A 85 9.78 -12.98 -4.26
C ASN A 85 8.26 -13.23 -4.41
N HIS A 86 7.44 -12.20 -4.65
CA HIS A 86 6.01 -12.40 -4.92
C HIS A 86 5.78 -12.58 -6.42
N VAL A 87 6.07 -13.78 -6.95
CA VAL A 87 5.48 -14.22 -8.21
C VAL A 87 3.96 -14.23 -7.99
N ILE A 88 3.26 -13.24 -8.55
CA ILE A 88 1.81 -13.30 -8.68
C ILE A 88 1.54 -14.46 -9.64
N LYS A 89 1.22 -15.63 -9.09
CA LYS A 89 0.63 -16.72 -9.88
C LYS A 89 -0.78 -16.27 -10.25
N LEU A 90 -0.89 -15.51 -11.31
CA LEU A 90 -2.17 -15.29 -11.97
C LEU A 90 -2.70 -16.68 -12.34
N PRO A 91 -3.94 -17.05 -11.98
CA PRO A 91 -4.54 -18.26 -12.51
C PRO A 91 -4.52 -18.13 -14.03
N ARG A 92 -3.90 -19.10 -14.71
CA ARG A 92 -3.92 -19.15 -16.16
C ARG A 92 -5.36 -19.33 -16.58
N TYR A 93 -5.79 -18.55 -17.56
CA TYR A 93 -7.10 -18.70 -18.21
C TYR A 93 -7.25 -20.16 -18.67
N GLY A 94 -8.03 -20.97 -17.94
CA GLY A 94 -8.16 -22.40 -18.20
C GLY A 94 -8.51 -23.26 -16.97
N ASP A 95 -8.21 -22.83 -15.74
CA ASP A 95 -8.61 -23.59 -14.56
C ASP A 95 -10.09 -23.36 -14.27
N SER A 96 -10.88 -24.38 -14.61
CA SER A 96 -12.34 -24.39 -14.55
C SER A 96 -12.83 -24.28 -13.11
N LEU A 97 -13.58 -23.22 -12.82
CA LEU A 97 -14.34 -23.09 -11.57
C LEU A 97 -15.55 -24.04 -11.63
N VAL A 98 -15.43 -25.21 -11.01
CA VAL A 98 -16.58 -26.06 -10.69
C VAL A 98 -17.12 -25.61 -9.34
N PHE A 99 -18.32 -25.03 -9.33
CA PHE A 99 -19.07 -24.75 -8.12
C PHE A 99 -20.03 -25.93 -7.86
N TYR A 100 -19.98 -26.48 -6.65
CA TYR A 100 -21.09 -27.23 -6.04
C TYR A 100 -21.74 -26.35 -4.98
#